data_AF-B8KZQ8-F1
#
_entry.id   AF-B8KZQ8-F1
#
_cell.length_a   1.000
_cell.length_b   1.000
_cell.length_c   1.000
_cell.angle_alpha   90.00
_cell.angle_beta   90.00
_cell.angle_gamma   90.00
#
_symmetry.space_group_name_H-M   'P 1'
#
loop_
_entity.id
_entity.type
_entity.pdbx_description
1 polymer ?
#
loop_
_entity_poly.entity_id
_entity_poly.type
_entity_poly.pdbx_seq_one_letter_code
_entity_poly.pdbx_strand_id
1 'polypeptide(L)'
;MALAALWVTGLLAYQLPGPGWLATSVALLWLLVALWASWRVARGRGNRRLGLAFGASLALAALWWLLLTPRQDRVWADDVAQRLHVVSFDGRHVVLDNVRDFTWRSETDYDARWVRREYDLDQLRSADLVLSYWMGPAIAHTLISFGFEDGRHVVFSLEIRKERGESFSALGGFFRKFEMTLVASEETDIIRTRTNARGEDVYLYRLHGMDRMQLKELFAAYIEQARELDAKPGFYNTLTSNCTTIVFDLARHIAPRLPLDYRLLLSGYLAEYAQEVGALTPGVPYAELHDKGRITQRALDLGDGEHFSTVIRQGVPGTEQDPQ
;
A
#
# COMPACT_ATOMS: atom_id res chain seq x y z
N MET A 1 -4.59 32.06 -2.73
CA MET A 1 -4.56 31.93 -4.20
C MET A 1 -3.44 31.02 -4.67
N ALA A 2 -2.19 31.23 -4.26
CA ALA A 2 -1.05 30.40 -4.69
C ALA A 2 -1.23 28.89 -4.40
N LEU A 3 -1.66 28.51 -3.19
CA LEU A 3 -1.94 27.10 -2.86
C LEU A 3 -3.05 26.49 -3.74
N ALA A 4 -4.14 27.23 -3.97
CA ALA A 4 -5.21 26.79 -4.86
C ALA A 4 -4.74 26.68 -6.32
N ALA A 5 -3.85 27.58 -6.76
CA ALA A 5 -3.23 27.49 -8.08
C ALA A 5 -2.41 26.21 -8.21
N LEU A 6 -1.56 25.90 -7.23
CA LEU A 6 -0.76 24.67 -7.19
C LEU A 6 -1.63 23.42 -7.19
N TRP A 7 -2.74 23.43 -6.44
CA TRP A 7 -3.67 22.31 -6.42
C TRP A 7 -4.31 22.06 -7.79
N VAL A 8 -4.80 23.11 -8.46
CA VAL A 8 -5.35 22.97 -9.83
C VAL A 8 -4.28 22.56 -10.84
N THR A 9 -3.04 23.07 -10.71
CA THR A 9 -1.90 22.62 -11.53
C THR A 9 -1.65 21.13 -11.38
N GLY A 10 -1.64 20.61 -10.14
CA GLY A 10 -1.49 19.19 -9.89
C GLY A 10 -2.63 18.37 -10.49
N LEU A 11 -3.88 18.82 -10.32
CA LEU A 11 -5.04 18.16 -10.93
C LEU A 11 -4.88 18.04 -12.45
N LEU A 12 -4.50 19.13 -13.13
CA LEU A 12 -4.26 19.11 -14.58
C LEU A 12 -3.11 18.20 -14.96
N ALA A 13 -2.00 18.23 -14.22
CA ALA A 13 -0.82 17.42 -14.52
C ALA A 13 -1.08 15.91 -14.41
N TYR A 14 -1.96 15.49 -13.49
CA TYR A 14 -2.19 14.08 -13.19
C TYR A 14 -3.49 13.49 -13.75
N GLN A 15 -4.51 14.30 -14.03
CA GLN A 15 -5.83 13.83 -14.50
C GLN A 15 -6.18 14.26 -15.92
N LEU A 16 -5.44 15.19 -16.53
CA LEU A 16 -5.74 15.59 -17.90
C LEU A 16 -5.45 14.42 -18.85
N PRO A 17 -6.46 13.93 -19.61
CA PRO A 17 -6.26 12.82 -20.52
C PRO A 17 -5.35 13.22 -21.69
N GLY A 18 -4.58 12.26 -22.18
CA GLY A 18 -3.70 12.42 -23.36
C GLY A 18 -2.22 12.24 -23.03
N PRO A 19 -1.34 12.58 -23.98
CA PRO A 19 0.10 12.45 -23.80
C PRO A 19 0.61 13.28 -22.62
N GLY A 20 1.59 12.77 -21.88
CA GLY A 20 2.13 13.45 -20.70
C GLY A 20 2.65 14.88 -20.98
N TRP A 21 3.17 15.14 -22.18
CA TRP A 21 3.63 16.48 -22.58
C TRP A 21 2.47 17.49 -22.70
N LEU A 22 1.27 17.05 -23.06
CA LEU A 22 0.09 17.90 -23.16
C LEU A 22 -0.39 18.30 -21.77
N ALA A 23 -0.52 17.31 -20.88
CA ALA A 23 -0.90 17.53 -19.49
C ALA A 23 0.05 18.48 -18.77
N THR A 24 1.37 18.29 -18.94
CA THR A 24 2.38 19.18 -18.36
C THR A 24 2.34 20.58 -18.96
N SER A 25 2.17 20.71 -20.28
CA SER A 25 2.07 22.02 -20.93
C SER A 25 0.86 22.84 -20.45
N VAL A 26 -0.31 22.19 -20.36
CA VAL A 26 -1.55 22.83 -19.87
C VAL A 26 -1.42 23.21 -18.39
N ALA A 27 -0.86 22.32 -17.57
CA ALA A 27 -0.63 22.60 -16.15
C ALA A 27 0.34 23.77 -15.93
N LEU A 28 1.42 23.86 -16.71
CA LEU A 28 2.38 24.97 -16.66
C LEU A 28 1.76 26.28 -17.12
N LEU A 29 1.02 26.27 -18.23
CA LEU A 29 0.31 27.46 -18.72
C LEU A 29 -0.67 27.98 -17.67
N TRP A 30 -1.47 27.08 -17.08
CA TRP A 30 -2.37 27.41 -15.99
C TRP A 30 -1.64 28.02 -14.79
N LEU A 31 -0.52 27.40 -14.36
CA LEU A 31 0.27 27.89 -13.24
C LEU A 31 0.78 29.31 -13.49
N LEU A 32 1.32 29.59 -14.68
CA LEU A 32 1.81 30.92 -15.05
C LEU A 32 0.69 31.97 -15.01
N VAL A 33 -0.49 31.64 -15.57
CA VAL A 33 -1.66 32.53 -15.55
C VAL A 33 -2.14 32.78 -14.11
N ALA A 34 -2.20 31.74 -13.29
CA ALA A 34 -2.66 31.82 -11.91
C ALA A 34 -1.68 32.59 -11.00
N LEU A 35 -0.37 32.44 -11.22
CA LEU A 35 0.66 33.21 -10.52
C LEU A 35 0.63 34.67 -10.94
N TRP A 36 0.49 34.96 -12.24
CA TRP A 36 0.32 36.33 -12.74
C TRP A 36 -0.93 36.99 -12.15
N ALA A 37 -2.06 36.28 -12.12
CA ALA A 37 -3.31 36.75 -11.53
C ALA A 37 -3.15 37.02 -10.02
N SER A 38 -2.52 36.11 -9.30
CA SER A 38 -2.23 36.25 -7.87
C SER A 38 -1.35 37.48 -7.59
N TRP A 39 -0.32 37.70 -8.41
CA TRP A 39 0.56 38.87 -8.29
C TRP A 39 -0.14 40.19 -8.61
N ARG A 40 -1.03 40.22 -9.63
CA ARG A 40 -1.86 41.39 -9.96
C ARG A 40 -2.76 41.77 -8.78
N VAL A 41 -3.41 40.78 -8.15
CA VAL A 41 -4.24 40.99 -6.95
C VAL A 41 -3.40 41.50 -5.78
N ALA A 42 -2.24 40.87 -5.51
CA ALA A 42 -1.34 41.26 -4.42
C ALA A 42 -0.83 42.70 -4.56
N ARG A 43 -0.63 43.21 -5.79
CA ARG A 43 -0.26 44.60 -6.06
C ARG A 43 -1.42 45.60 -6.07
N GLY A 44 -2.62 45.19 -5.64
CA GLY A 44 -3.82 46.04 -5.67
C GLY A 44 -4.32 46.36 -7.08
N ARG A 45 -3.81 45.67 -8.11
CA ARG A 45 -4.18 45.86 -9.53
C ARG A 45 -5.13 44.77 -10.05
N GLY A 46 -5.71 43.99 -9.14
CA GLY A 46 -6.73 43.00 -9.43
C GLY A 46 -8.09 43.65 -9.60
N ASN A 47 -8.85 43.26 -10.62
CA ASN A 47 -10.25 43.64 -10.76
C ASN A 47 -11.16 42.49 -10.30
N ARG A 48 -12.43 42.80 -10.01
CA ARG A 48 -13.42 41.80 -9.58
C ARG A 48 -13.56 40.64 -10.59
N ARG A 49 -13.42 40.91 -11.89
CA ARG A 49 -13.51 39.91 -12.96
C ARG A 49 -12.41 38.85 -12.86
N LEU A 50 -11.16 39.26 -12.56
CA LEU A 50 -10.03 38.35 -12.38
C LEU A 50 -10.25 37.43 -11.17
N GLY A 51 -10.74 37.99 -10.06
CA GLY A 51 -11.08 37.20 -8.87
C GLY A 51 -12.20 36.21 -9.14
N LEU A 52 -13.26 36.64 -9.83
CA LEU A 52 -14.38 35.77 -10.23
C LEU A 52 -13.94 34.66 -11.19
N ALA A 53 -13.09 34.97 -12.17
CA ALA A 53 -12.55 33.97 -13.10
C ALA A 53 -11.71 32.92 -12.38
N PHE A 54 -10.82 33.34 -11.47
CA PHE A 54 -10.01 32.43 -10.65
C PHE A 54 -10.90 31.57 -9.72
N GLY A 55 -11.90 32.18 -9.09
CA GLY A 55 -12.86 31.47 -8.25
C GLY A 55 -13.67 30.43 -9.05
N ALA A 56 -14.15 30.79 -10.24
CA ALA A 56 -14.89 29.90 -11.13
C ALA A 56 -14.02 28.73 -11.60
N SER A 57 -12.77 28.97 -12.01
CA SER A 57 -11.85 27.89 -12.38
C SER A 57 -11.54 26.94 -11.23
N LEU A 58 -11.41 27.45 -10.00
CA LEU A 58 -11.20 26.61 -8.84
C LEU A 58 -12.44 25.76 -8.53
N ALA A 59 -13.63 26.36 -8.62
CA ALA A 59 -14.90 25.64 -8.42
C ALA A 59 -15.11 24.54 -9.47
N LEU A 60 -14.78 24.82 -10.74
CA LEU A 60 -14.84 23.83 -11.82
C LEU A 60 -13.82 22.71 -11.62
N ALA A 61 -12.58 23.03 -11.23
CA ALA A 61 -11.56 22.03 -10.93
C ALA A 61 -11.96 21.16 -9.72
N ALA A 62 -12.52 21.75 -8.67
CA ALA A 62 -13.03 21.03 -7.51
C ALA A 62 -14.19 20.10 -7.89
N LEU A 63 -15.15 20.60 -8.67
CA LEU A 63 -16.27 19.80 -9.16
C LEU A 63 -15.77 18.63 -10.02
N TRP A 64 -14.84 18.89 -10.95
CA TRP A 64 -14.24 17.84 -11.77
C TRP A 64 -13.57 16.77 -10.92
N TRP A 65 -12.74 17.16 -9.95
CA TRP A 65 -12.08 16.21 -9.04
C TRP A 65 -13.08 15.37 -8.23
N LEU A 66 -14.18 15.96 -7.77
CA LEU A 66 -15.25 15.25 -7.05
C LEU A 66 -15.98 14.24 -7.93
N LEU A 67 -16.14 14.54 -9.22
CA LEU A 67 -16.83 13.70 -10.21
C LEU A 67 -15.95 12.59 -10.80
N LEU A 68 -14.65 12.54 -10.48
CA LEU A 68 -13.80 11.41 -10.87
C LEU A 68 -14.34 10.12 -10.23
N THR A 69 -14.53 9.10 -11.06
CA THR A 69 -14.99 7.76 -10.65
C THR A 69 -13.88 6.73 -10.84
N PRO A 70 -13.58 5.91 -9.83
CA PRO A 70 -12.55 4.89 -9.96
C PRO A 70 -13.06 3.77 -10.89
N ARG A 71 -12.16 3.18 -11.67
CA ARG A 71 -12.49 2.17 -12.69
C ARG A 71 -11.88 0.82 -12.35
N GLN A 72 -12.53 -0.26 -12.81
CA GLN A 72 -12.00 -1.63 -12.72
C GLN A 72 -11.65 -2.21 -14.10
N ASP A 73 -12.06 -1.54 -15.17
CA ASP A 73 -12.07 -1.99 -16.57
C ASP A 73 -10.96 -1.31 -17.41
N ARG A 74 -9.72 -1.34 -16.91
CA ARG A 74 -8.54 -0.82 -17.61
C ARG A 74 -7.55 -1.93 -17.95
N VAL A 75 -6.55 -1.60 -18.77
CA VAL A 75 -5.42 -2.51 -19.02
C VAL A 75 -4.41 -2.32 -17.90
N TRP A 76 -4.58 -3.09 -16.84
CA TRP A 76 -3.74 -3.03 -15.64
C TRP A 76 -2.36 -3.64 -15.88
N ALA A 77 -1.38 -3.23 -15.07
CA ALA A 77 -0.10 -3.91 -14.98
C ALA A 77 -0.27 -5.34 -14.44
N ASP A 78 0.60 -6.25 -14.88
CA ASP A 78 0.39 -7.69 -14.67
C ASP A 78 0.38 -8.07 -13.17
N ASP A 79 1.16 -7.37 -12.34
CA ASP A 79 1.27 -7.57 -10.89
C ASP A 79 0.02 -7.17 -10.08
N VAL A 80 -0.92 -6.49 -10.72
CA VAL A 80 -2.22 -6.03 -10.17
C VAL A 80 -3.38 -6.24 -11.16
N ALA A 81 -3.18 -7.14 -12.14
CA ALA A 81 -4.13 -7.36 -13.22
C ALA A 81 -5.41 -8.02 -12.74
N GLN A 82 -5.30 -8.99 -11.83
CA GLN A 82 -6.43 -9.63 -11.20
C GLN A 82 -6.78 -8.95 -9.87
N ARG A 83 -8.07 -8.98 -9.53
CA ARG A 83 -8.58 -8.54 -8.23
C ARG A 83 -8.69 -9.76 -7.33
N LEU A 84 -8.30 -9.61 -6.07
CA LEU A 84 -8.56 -10.65 -5.07
C LEU A 84 -10.06 -10.92 -5.00
N HIS A 85 -10.46 -12.17 -5.20
CA HIS A 85 -11.86 -12.55 -5.20
C HIS A 85 -12.11 -13.58 -4.08
N VAL A 86 -13.02 -13.24 -3.16
CA VAL A 86 -13.40 -14.09 -2.04
C VAL A 86 -14.56 -14.99 -2.50
N VAL A 87 -14.25 -16.23 -2.85
CA VAL A 87 -15.24 -17.21 -3.34
C VAL A 87 -16.20 -17.62 -2.22
N SER A 88 -15.65 -17.90 -1.04
CA SER A 88 -16.42 -18.22 0.16
C SER A 88 -15.63 -17.87 1.42
N PHE A 89 -16.36 -17.50 2.46
CA PHE A 89 -15.83 -17.33 3.81
C PHE A 89 -16.95 -17.57 4.82
N ASP A 90 -16.80 -18.58 5.66
CA ASP A 90 -17.79 -18.99 6.67
C ASP A 90 -17.40 -18.59 8.12
N GLY A 91 -16.33 -17.80 8.27
CA GLY A 91 -15.73 -17.43 9.56
C GLY A 91 -14.58 -18.34 9.99
N ARG A 92 -14.41 -19.50 9.35
CA ARG A 92 -13.31 -20.44 9.59
C ARG A 92 -12.57 -20.82 8.30
N HIS A 93 -13.26 -21.25 7.27
CA HIS A 93 -12.67 -21.62 5.99
C HIS A 93 -12.85 -20.48 5.01
N VAL A 94 -11.77 -20.13 4.32
CA VAL A 94 -11.78 -19.13 3.25
C VAL A 94 -11.26 -19.75 1.96
N VAL A 95 -11.93 -19.47 0.87
CA VAL A 95 -11.49 -19.80 -0.49
C VAL A 95 -11.26 -18.50 -1.24
N LEU A 96 -10.01 -18.28 -1.64
CA LEU A 96 -9.56 -17.10 -2.37
C LEU A 96 -9.21 -17.50 -3.80
N ASP A 97 -9.78 -16.77 -4.75
CA ASP A 97 -9.31 -16.76 -6.14
C ASP A 97 -8.41 -15.56 -6.36
N ASN A 98 -7.53 -15.70 -7.35
CA ASN A 98 -6.54 -14.69 -7.72
C ASN A 98 -5.57 -14.35 -6.58
N VAL A 99 -5.10 -15.37 -5.85
CA VAL A 99 -3.90 -15.22 -5.03
C VAL A 99 -2.69 -15.14 -5.97
N ARG A 100 -1.84 -14.15 -5.77
CA ARG A 100 -0.65 -13.90 -6.59
C ARG A 100 0.47 -14.87 -6.21
N ASP A 101 1.09 -15.48 -7.22
CA ASP A 101 2.11 -16.51 -7.05
C ASP A 101 3.11 -16.47 -8.23
N PHE A 102 3.62 -15.25 -8.49
CA PHE A 102 4.51 -14.95 -9.60
C PHE A 102 5.94 -15.37 -9.27
N THR A 103 6.65 -15.86 -10.29
CA THR A 103 8.09 -16.16 -10.17
C THR A 103 8.90 -15.07 -10.84
N TRP A 104 9.63 -14.29 -10.03
CA TRP A 104 10.39 -13.14 -10.49
C TRP A 104 11.86 -13.48 -10.76
N ARG A 105 12.36 -13.07 -11.94
CA ARG A 105 13.78 -13.07 -12.31
C ARG A 105 14.33 -11.64 -12.36
N SER A 106 13.53 -10.67 -12.79
CA SER A 106 13.78 -9.23 -12.69
C SER A 106 12.44 -8.47 -12.63
N GLU A 107 12.46 -7.15 -12.48
CA GLU A 107 11.24 -6.32 -12.53
C GLU A 107 10.43 -6.48 -13.84
N THR A 108 11.07 -6.90 -14.92
CA THR A 108 10.49 -6.99 -16.26
C THR A 108 10.48 -8.41 -16.84
N ASP A 109 11.04 -9.37 -16.10
CA ASP A 109 11.07 -10.79 -16.48
C ASP A 109 10.55 -11.65 -15.32
N TYR A 110 9.37 -12.21 -15.51
CA TYR A 110 8.67 -12.99 -14.51
C TYR A 110 7.62 -13.89 -15.17
N ASP A 111 7.26 -14.96 -14.47
CA ASP A 111 6.13 -15.81 -14.84
C ASP A 111 4.91 -15.39 -14.02
N ALA A 112 3.93 -14.79 -14.69
CA ALA A 112 2.68 -14.37 -14.07
C ALA A 112 1.77 -15.59 -13.81
N ARG A 113 1.39 -15.79 -12.54
CA ARG A 113 0.50 -16.86 -12.12
C ARG A 113 -0.45 -16.40 -11.01
N TRP A 114 -1.74 -16.66 -11.23
CA TRP A 114 -2.82 -16.39 -10.31
C TRP A 114 -3.49 -17.71 -9.95
N VAL A 115 -3.65 -17.98 -8.67
CA VAL A 115 -4.04 -19.30 -8.18
C VAL A 115 -5.18 -19.21 -7.18
N ARG A 116 -5.96 -20.29 -7.10
CA ARG A 116 -6.90 -20.52 -6.01
C ARG A 116 -6.14 -21.01 -4.78
N ARG A 117 -6.52 -20.50 -3.60
CA ARG A 117 -6.03 -20.97 -2.31
C ARG A 117 -7.15 -21.14 -1.32
N GLU A 118 -6.97 -22.10 -0.43
CA GLU A 118 -7.88 -22.41 0.65
C GLU A 118 -7.11 -22.39 1.97
N TYR A 119 -7.70 -21.73 2.96
CA TYR A 119 -7.11 -21.60 4.29
C TYR A 119 -8.15 -21.93 5.37
N ASP A 120 -7.72 -22.69 6.38
CA ASP A 120 -8.47 -22.90 7.61
C ASP A 120 -7.91 -21.97 8.70
N LEU A 121 -8.72 -21.01 9.14
CA LEU A 121 -8.34 -20.05 10.17
C LEU A 121 -8.09 -20.72 11.53
N ASP A 122 -8.55 -21.96 11.76
CA ASP A 122 -8.13 -22.73 12.94
C ASP A 122 -6.64 -23.07 12.89
N GLN A 123 -6.03 -23.13 11.70
CA GLN A 123 -4.58 -23.31 11.53
C GLN A 123 -3.79 -22.00 11.59
N LEU A 124 -4.45 -20.85 11.70
CA LEU A 124 -3.78 -19.55 11.81
C LEU A 124 -2.96 -19.47 13.12
N ARG A 125 -1.68 -19.07 13.03
CA ARG A 125 -0.74 -19.07 14.17
C ARG A 125 -0.08 -17.72 14.42
N SER A 126 0.25 -16.98 13.37
CA SER A 126 1.00 -15.73 13.49
C SER A 126 0.54 -14.68 12.48
N ALA A 127 0.89 -13.43 12.78
CA ALA A 127 0.96 -12.37 11.79
C ALA A 127 2.30 -11.65 11.91
N ASP A 128 2.86 -11.27 10.78
CA ASP A 128 4.10 -10.53 10.68
C ASP A 128 3.86 -9.21 9.94
N LEU A 129 4.38 -8.12 10.50
CA LEU A 129 4.45 -6.82 9.85
C LEU A 129 5.65 -6.81 8.91
N VAL A 130 5.41 -6.57 7.63
CA VAL A 130 6.46 -6.46 6.62
C VAL A 130 6.52 -5.01 6.12
N LEU A 131 7.70 -4.42 6.17
CA LEU A 131 7.97 -3.06 5.70
C LEU A 131 9.02 -3.11 4.60
N SER A 132 8.67 -2.58 3.42
CA SER A 132 9.58 -2.47 2.29
C SER A 132 9.98 -1.03 2.03
N TYR A 133 11.27 -0.77 1.85
CA TYR A 133 11.85 0.56 1.68
C TYR A 133 12.50 0.70 0.30
N TRP A 134 11.95 1.58 -0.55
CA TRP A 134 12.51 1.93 -1.87
C TRP A 134 12.72 3.43 -2.05
N MET A 135 12.07 4.27 -1.24
CA MET A 135 12.07 5.73 -1.39
C MET A 135 12.69 6.45 -0.18
N GLY A 136 13.78 5.88 0.34
CA GLY A 136 14.44 6.37 1.55
C GLY A 136 13.78 5.89 2.85
N PRO A 137 14.23 6.40 4.01
CA PRO A 137 13.88 5.81 5.32
C PRO A 137 12.50 6.22 5.84
N ALA A 138 11.91 7.30 5.32
CA ALA A 138 10.68 7.89 5.89
C ALA A 138 9.39 7.25 5.37
N ILE A 139 9.44 6.56 4.22
CA ILE A 139 8.27 5.96 3.57
C ILE A 139 8.58 4.48 3.29
N ALA A 140 7.76 3.62 3.87
CA ALA A 140 7.76 2.18 3.62
C ALA A 140 6.40 1.72 3.09
N HIS A 141 6.41 0.63 2.33
CA HIS A 141 5.21 -0.09 1.93
C HIS A 141 4.90 -1.11 3.01
N THR A 142 3.71 -1.04 3.56
CA THR A 142 3.26 -1.93 4.62
C THR A 142 2.52 -3.13 4.03
N LEU A 143 2.92 -4.33 4.46
CA LEU A 143 2.22 -5.58 4.19
C LEU A 143 2.03 -6.34 5.50
N ILE A 144 1.01 -7.19 5.56
CA ILE A 144 0.81 -8.13 6.67
C ILE A 144 0.87 -9.55 6.12
N SER A 145 1.79 -10.35 6.65
CA SER A 145 1.87 -11.79 6.36
C SER A 145 1.20 -12.58 7.47
N PHE A 146 0.33 -13.52 7.12
CA PHE A 146 -0.32 -14.43 8.07
C PHE A 146 0.26 -15.82 7.92
N GLY A 147 0.76 -16.39 9.03
CA GLY A 147 1.35 -17.72 9.08
C GLY A 147 0.38 -18.78 9.61
N PHE A 148 0.41 -19.95 8.97
CA PHE A 148 -0.41 -21.11 9.33
C PHE A 148 0.46 -22.23 9.92
N GLU A 149 -0.18 -23.15 10.65
CA GLU A 149 0.45 -24.29 11.32
C GLU A 149 1.16 -25.25 10.36
N ASP A 150 0.73 -25.31 9.10
CA ASP A 150 1.34 -26.11 8.05
C ASP A 150 2.54 -25.43 7.37
N GLY A 151 2.98 -24.27 7.87
CA GLY A 151 4.10 -23.49 7.35
C GLY A 151 3.74 -22.60 6.16
N ARG A 152 2.50 -22.64 5.65
CA ARG A 152 2.08 -21.71 4.60
C ARG A 152 1.91 -20.30 5.16
N HIS A 153 2.15 -19.33 4.29
CA HIS A 153 1.99 -17.92 4.59
C HIS A 153 1.19 -17.23 3.49
N VAL A 154 0.30 -16.31 3.86
CA VAL A 154 -0.40 -15.45 2.90
C VAL A 154 -0.21 -14.00 3.28
N VAL A 155 0.24 -13.22 2.31
CA VAL A 155 0.51 -11.79 2.48
C VAL A 155 -0.64 -11.01 1.90
N PHE A 156 -1.21 -10.11 2.70
CA PHE A 156 -2.12 -9.08 2.23
C PHE A 156 -1.38 -7.76 2.06
N SER A 157 -1.60 -7.12 0.93
CA SER A 157 -1.07 -5.80 0.65
C SER A 157 -2.09 -4.96 -0.10
N LEU A 158 -2.34 -3.74 0.40
CA LEU A 158 -3.06 -2.75 -0.37
C LEU A 158 -2.09 -2.11 -1.37
N GLU A 159 -2.35 -2.33 -2.65
CA GLU A 159 -1.52 -1.88 -3.74
C GLU A 159 -2.22 -0.77 -4.53
N ILE A 160 -1.44 0.12 -5.13
CA ILE A 160 -1.96 0.93 -6.22
C ILE A 160 -2.31 0.00 -7.38
N ARG A 161 -3.49 0.16 -7.97
CA ARG A 161 -3.85 -0.51 -9.20
C ARG A 161 -3.44 0.41 -10.36
N LYS A 162 -2.22 0.18 -10.86
CA LYS A 162 -1.61 0.99 -11.94
C LYS A 162 -1.93 0.41 -13.32
N GLU A 163 -2.11 1.26 -14.31
CA GLU A 163 -2.25 0.85 -15.71
C GLU A 163 -0.91 0.31 -16.25
N ARG A 164 -0.97 -0.50 -17.32
CA ARG A 164 0.23 -1.00 -17.98
C ARG A 164 1.05 0.17 -18.53
N GLY A 165 2.32 0.24 -18.15
CA GLY A 165 3.23 1.34 -18.50
C GLY A 165 3.14 2.55 -17.57
N GLU A 166 2.27 2.51 -16.56
CA GLU A 166 2.19 3.53 -15.53
C GLU A 166 3.18 3.25 -14.39
N SER A 167 3.83 4.30 -13.89
CA SER A 167 4.71 4.26 -12.74
C SER A 167 4.07 4.91 -11.50
N PHE A 168 4.49 4.47 -10.32
CA PHE A 168 4.01 5.03 -9.06
C PHE A 168 4.36 6.52 -8.94
N SER A 169 3.42 7.29 -8.37
CA SER A 169 3.65 8.69 -8.00
C SER A 169 2.93 9.02 -6.69
N ALA A 170 3.69 9.27 -5.63
CA ALA A 170 3.14 9.72 -4.36
C ALA A 170 2.29 11.00 -4.52
N LEU A 171 2.73 11.94 -5.38
CA LEU A 171 1.95 13.13 -5.70
C LEU A 171 0.68 12.81 -6.52
N GLY A 172 0.78 11.88 -7.47
CA GLY A 172 -0.39 11.41 -8.24
C GLY A 172 -1.51 10.85 -7.37
N GLY A 173 -1.17 10.15 -6.28
CA GLY A 173 -2.15 9.63 -5.32
C GLY A 173 -3.00 10.73 -4.64
N PHE A 174 -2.46 11.93 -4.40
CA PHE A 174 -3.27 13.06 -3.90
C PHE A 174 -4.37 13.49 -4.87
N PHE A 175 -4.15 13.25 -6.16
CA PHE A 175 -5.04 13.67 -7.24
C PHE A 175 -5.90 12.53 -7.80
N ARG A 176 -6.07 11.42 -7.07
CA ARG A 176 -6.90 10.25 -7.49
C ARG A 176 -6.39 9.59 -8.79
N LYS A 177 -5.08 9.63 -9.04
CA LYS A 177 -4.49 9.08 -10.26
C LYS A 177 -4.62 7.55 -10.33
N PHE A 178 -4.50 6.87 -9.19
CA PHE A 178 -4.53 5.42 -9.11
C PHE A 178 -5.79 4.95 -8.41
N GLU A 179 -6.38 3.88 -8.92
CA GLU A 179 -7.28 3.04 -8.15
C GLU A 179 -6.49 2.23 -7.12
N MET A 180 -7.17 1.71 -6.09
CA MET A 180 -6.57 0.81 -5.10
C MET A 180 -7.08 -0.61 -5.28
N THR A 181 -6.25 -1.59 -4.96
CA THR A 181 -6.62 -3.00 -4.93
C THR A 181 -5.99 -3.67 -3.72
N LEU A 182 -6.69 -4.64 -3.13
CA LEU A 182 -6.08 -5.55 -2.16
C LEU A 182 -5.54 -6.77 -2.93
N VAL A 183 -4.28 -7.11 -2.68
CA VAL A 183 -3.62 -8.30 -3.22
C VAL A 183 -3.38 -9.27 -2.07
N ALA A 184 -3.82 -10.52 -2.25
CA ALA A 184 -3.30 -11.65 -1.49
C ALA A 184 -2.20 -12.32 -2.32
N SER A 185 -1.10 -12.70 -1.70
CA SER A 185 0.05 -13.29 -2.39
C SER A 185 0.81 -14.27 -1.53
N GLU A 186 1.48 -15.22 -2.17
CA GLU A 186 2.55 -16.00 -1.54
C GLU A 186 3.75 -15.07 -1.19
N GLU A 187 4.49 -15.40 -0.12
CA GLU A 187 5.71 -14.65 0.25
C GLU A 187 6.81 -14.78 -0.81
N THR A 188 6.90 -15.95 -1.45
CA THR A 188 7.80 -16.26 -2.57
C THR A 188 7.58 -15.38 -3.80
N ASP A 189 6.46 -14.66 -3.84
CA ASP A 189 6.15 -13.65 -4.84
C ASP A 189 6.34 -12.25 -4.25
N ILE A 190 5.43 -11.79 -3.40
CA ILE A 190 5.30 -10.35 -3.09
C ILE A 190 6.42 -9.81 -2.20
N ILE A 191 7.03 -10.65 -1.36
CA ILE A 191 8.20 -10.27 -0.56
C ILE A 191 9.45 -10.47 -1.42
N ARG A 192 9.57 -11.63 -2.08
CA ARG A 192 10.73 -11.96 -2.92
C ARG A 192 10.95 -11.00 -4.09
N THR A 193 9.89 -10.48 -4.71
CA THR A 193 10.01 -9.47 -5.78
C THR A 193 10.69 -8.20 -5.25
N ARG A 194 10.39 -7.80 -4.01
CA ARG A 194 10.94 -6.60 -3.39
C ARG A 194 12.42 -6.79 -3.07
N THR A 195 12.79 -7.92 -2.44
CA THR A 195 14.19 -8.22 -2.10
C THR A 195 15.04 -8.56 -3.32
N ASN A 196 14.61 -9.50 -4.16
CA ASN A 196 15.47 -10.12 -5.18
C ASN A 196 15.33 -9.49 -6.58
N ALA A 197 14.17 -8.94 -6.94
CA ALA A 197 13.95 -8.39 -8.29
C ALA A 197 14.07 -6.87 -8.36
N ARG A 198 13.66 -6.15 -7.30
CA ARG A 198 13.65 -4.68 -7.21
C ARG A 198 14.81 -4.11 -6.38
N GLY A 199 15.45 -4.94 -5.54
CA GLY A 199 16.52 -4.50 -4.65
C GLY A 199 16.06 -3.55 -3.54
N GLU A 200 14.80 -3.65 -3.12
CA GLU A 200 14.24 -2.92 -1.98
C GLU A 200 14.81 -3.49 -0.67
N ASP A 201 14.89 -2.64 0.37
CA ASP A 201 15.26 -3.10 1.69
C ASP A 201 14.01 -3.51 2.47
N VAL A 202 13.94 -4.77 2.91
CA VAL A 202 12.74 -5.36 3.51
C VAL A 202 13.01 -5.78 4.94
N TYR A 203 12.07 -5.42 5.81
CA TYR A 203 12.07 -5.73 7.23
C TYR A 203 10.81 -6.54 7.57
N LEU A 204 10.95 -7.51 8.46
CA LEU A 204 9.89 -8.35 8.99
C LEU A 204 9.92 -8.31 10.51
N TYR A 205 8.76 -8.07 11.11
CA TYR A 205 8.58 -8.02 12.56
C TYR A 205 7.41 -8.91 12.97
N ARG A 206 7.63 -9.82 13.93
CA ARG A 206 6.56 -10.61 14.53
C ARG A 206 5.60 -9.69 15.29
N LEU A 207 4.32 -9.77 14.95
CA LEU A 207 3.29 -9.12 15.73
C LEU A 207 2.98 -9.95 16.99
N HIS A 208 2.88 -9.25 18.11
CA HIS A 208 2.55 -9.80 19.42
C HIS A 208 1.35 -9.10 20.04
N GLY A 209 0.85 -9.64 21.15
CA GLY A 209 -0.26 -9.06 21.91
C GLY A 209 -1.65 -9.39 21.36
N MET A 210 -1.75 -10.24 20.33
CA MET A 210 -3.01 -10.80 19.84
C MET A 210 -3.15 -12.25 20.26
N ASP A 211 -4.33 -12.63 20.77
CA ASP A 211 -4.71 -14.03 20.87
C ASP A 211 -5.18 -14.61 19.52
N ARG A 212 -5.50 -15.91 19.48
CA ARG A 212 -5.95 -16.58 18.25
C ARG A 212 -7.27 -16.03 17.73
N MET A 213 -8.18 -15.56 18.58
CA MET A 213 -9.44 -14.97 18.13
C MET A 213 -9.20 -13.61 17.48
N GLN A 214 -8.40 -12.76 18.11
CA GLN A 214 -8.00 -11.46 17.57
C GLN A 214 -7.27 -11.59 16.23
N LEU A 215 -6.40 -12.59 16.09
CA LEU A 215 -5.71 -12.86 14.83
C LEU A 215 -6.67 -13.25 13.69
N LYS A 216 -7.69 -14.07 14.02
CA LYS A 216 -8.76 -14.42 13.08
C LYS A 216 -9.63 -13.23 12.72
N GLU A 217 -9.92 -12.35 13.69
CA GLU A 217 -10.65 -11.10 13.45
C GLU A 217 -9.88 -10.18 12.51
N LEU A 218 -8.54 -10.07 12.66
CA LEU A 218 -7.70 -9.32 11.72
C LEU A 218 -7.78 -9.87 10.31
N PHE A 219 -7.63 -11.19 10.18
CA PHE A 219 -7.72 -11.86 8.90
C PHE A 219 -9.10 -11.64 8.27
N ALA A 220 -10.18 -11.82 9.03
CA ALA A 220 -11.55 -11.59 8.57
C ALA A 220 -11.77 -10.14 8.12
N ALA A 221 -11.15 -9.16 8.80
CA ALA A 221 -11.21 -7.76 8.40
C ALA A 221 -10.54 -7.52 7.04
N TYR A 222 -9.43 -8.20 6.72
CA TYR A 222 -8.85 -8.18 5.36
C TYR A 222 -9.79 -8.82 4.32
N ILE A 223 -10.48 -9.90 4.67
CA ILE A 223 -11.45 -10.54 3.77
C ILE A 223 -12.62 -9.60 3.48
N GLU A 224 -13.12 -8.88 4.47
CA GLU A 224 -14.19 -7.90 4.26
C GLU A 224 -13.69 -6.71 3.43
N GLN A 225 -12.48 -6.21 3.70
CA GLN A 225 -11.87 -5.17 2.89
C GLN A 225 -11.70 -5.60 1.42
N ALA A 226 -11.37 -6.88 1.17
CA ALA A 226 -11.31 -7.44 -0.17
C ALA A 226 -12.67 -7.39 -0.87
N ARG A 227 -13.74 -7.82 -0.18
CA ARG A 227 -15.12 -7.80 -0.70
C ARG A 227 -15.59 -6.39 -1.02
N GLU A 228 -15.32 -5.44 -0.14
CA GLU A 228 -15.68 -4.04 -0.35
C GLU A 228 -15.03 -3.46 -1.61
N LEU A 229 -13.72 -3.70 -1.80
CA LEU A 229 -12.97 -3.21 -2.98
C LEU A 229 -13.35 -3.95 -4.27
N ASP A 230 -13.67 -5.25 -4.18
CA ASP A 230 -14.15 -6.06 -5.30
C ASP A 230 -15.53 -5.58 -5.77
N ALA A 231 -16.42 -5.22 -4.82
CA ALA A 231 -17.76 -4.72 -5.10
C ALA A 231 -17.78 -3.26 -5.55
N LYS A 232 -16.94 -2.42 -4.93
CA LYS A 232 -16.90 -0.97 -5.18
C LYS A 232 -15.45 -0.50 -5.29
N PRO A 233 -14.96 -0.15 -6.49
CA PRO A 233 -13.62 0.42 -6.65
C PRO A 233 -13.46 1.69 -5.83
N GLY A 234 -12.25 1.89 -5.33
CA GLY A 234 -11.84 3.12 -4.66
C GLY A 234 -10.56 3.68 -5.26
N PHE A 235 -10.33 4.97 -5.03
CA PHE A 235 -9.05 5.59 -5.35
C PHE A 235 -8.05 5.36 -4.22
N TYR A 236 -6.81 5.08 -4.59
CA TYR A 236 -5.69 5.21 -3.68
C TYR A 236 -5.48 6.70 -3.36
N ASN A 237 -5.25 7.01 -2.08
CA ASN A 237 -4.87 8.33 -1.65
C ASN A 237 -3.67 8.27 -0.72
N THR A 238 -2.58 8.93 -1.12
CA THR A 238 -1.31 8.95 -0.39
C THR A 238 -1.45 9.38 1.06
N LEU A 239 -2.44 10.22 1.41
CA LEU A 239 -2.65 10.72 2.76
C LEU A 239 -3.72 9.96 3.54
N THR A 240 -4.84 9.60 2.89
CA THR A 240 -6.05 9.14 3.59
C THR A 240 -6.42 7.69 3.34
N SER A 241 -5.88 7.04 2.31
CA SER A 241 -6.31 5.70 1.88
C SER A 241 -5.13 5.02 1.19
N ASN A 242 -4.17 4.61 2.00
CA ASN A 242 -2.91 3.99 1.59
C ASN A 242 -2.68 2.69 2.38
N CYS A 243 -1.59 1.98 2.06
CA CYS A 243 -1.28 0.71 2.69
C CYS A 243 -1.14 0.78 4.22
N THR A 244 -0.60 1.87 4.77
CA THR A 244 -0.42 2.03 6.22
C THR A 244 -1.71 2.41 6.94
N THR A 245 -2.49 3.36 6.40
CA THR A 245 -3.75 3.82 7.00
C THR A 245 -4.81 2.72 7.01
N ILE A 246 -4.92 1.92 5.95
CA ILE A 246 -5.82 0.76 5.93
C ILE A 246 -5.37 -0.31 6.93
N VAL A 247 -4.08 -0.67 6.97
CA VAL A 247 -3.56 -1.62 7.98
C VAL A 247 -3.88 -1.12 9.40
N PHE A 248 -3.70 0.18 9.66
CA PHE A 248 -4.00 0.79 10.95
C PHE A 248 -5.50 0.76 11.29
N ASP A 249 -6.36 1.08 10.33
CA ASP A 249 -7.82 1.02 10.52
C ASP A 249 -8.27 -0.42 10.79
N LEU A 250 -7.72 -1.41 10.10
CA LEU A 250 -7.96 -2.83 10.35
C LEU A 250 -7.45 -3.24 11.76
N ALA A 251 -6.26 -2.81 12.16
CA ALA A 251 -5.75 -3.07 13.50
C ALA A 251 -6.62 -2.46 14.61
N ARG A 252 -7.20 -1.27 14.36
CA ARG A 252 -8.12 -0.60 15.29
C ARG A 252 -9.45 -1.33 15.50
N HIS A 253 -9.86 -2.21 14.58
CA HIS A 253 -11.04 -3.05 14.82
C HIS A 253 -10.82 -4.00 16.00
N ILE A 254 -9.57 -4.43 16.23
CA ILE A 254 -9.19 -5.40 17.28
C ILE A 254 -8.64 -4.69 18.51
N ALA A 255 -7.95 -3.57 18.30
CA ALA A 255 -7.42 -2.71 19.34
C ALA A 255 -7.97 -1.27 19.20
N PRO A 256 -9.23 -1.01 19.60
CA PRO A 256 -9.91 0.29 19.37
C PRO A 256 -9.22 1.50 19.99
N ARG A 257 -8.36 1.27 20.98
CA ARG A 257 -7.60 2.28 21.74
C ARG A 257 -6.25 2.62 21.12
N LEU A 258 -5.87 2.08 19.96
CA LEU A 258 -4.62 2.44 19.30
C LEU A 258 -4.59 3.95 18.98
N PRO A 259 -3.58 4.69 19.47
CA PRO A 259 -3.51 6.13 19.30
C PRO A 259 -3.13 6.50 17.86
N LEU A 260 -3.74 7.55 17.32
CA LEU A 260 -3.30 8.13 16.05
C LEU A 260 -1.92 8.77 16.22
N ASP A 261 -1.06 8.58 15.22
CA ASP A 261 0.32 9.05 15.26
C ASP A 261 0.77 9.54 13.87
N TYR A 262 1.69 10.50 13.82
CA TYR A 262 2.22 11.04 12.57
C TYR A 262 2.99 9.97 11.75
N ARG A 263 3.49 8.92 12.41
CA ARG A 263 4.17 7.78 11.78
C ARG A 263 3.26 6.92 10.91
N LEU A 264 1.94 7.15 10.95
CA LEU A 264 1.00 6.60 9.96
C LEU A 264 1.13 7.29 8.59
N LEU A 265 1.62 8.52 8.57
CA LEU A 265 1.97 9.25 7.34
C LEU A 265 3.42 9.00 6.94
N LEU A 266 4.31 8.90 7.92
CA LEU A 266 5.72 8.53 7.74
C LEU A 266 5.89 7.04 8.03
N SER A 267 5.32 6.21 7.16
CA SER A 267 5.22 4.75 7.33
C SER A 267 6.56 4.04 7.53
N GLY A 268 7.68 4.67 7.18
CA GLY A 268 9.01 4.14 7.47
C GLY A 268 9.32 4.01 8.97
N TYR A 269 8.60 4.72 9.84
CA TYR A 269 8.73 4.64 11.30
C TYR A 269 7.61 3.80 11.94
N LEU A 270 6.84 3.05 11.14
CA LEU A 270 5.71 2.28 11.65
C LEU A 270 6.13 1.18 12.62
N ALA A 271 7.31 0.57 12.44
CA ALA A 271 7.82 -0.45 13.36
C ALA A 271 8.15 0.14 14.75
N GLU A 272 8.70 1.37 14.82
CA GLU A 272 8.91 2.07 16.10
C GLU A 272 7.59 2.32 16.82
N TYR A 273 6.59 2.81 16.08
CA TYR A 273 5.24 2.98 16.61
C TYR A 273 4.66 1.65 17.11
N ALA A 274 4.78 0.57 16.32
CA ALA A 274 4.29 -0.75 16.69
C ALA A 274 4.95 -1.25 17.99
N GLN A 275 6.25 -0.99 18.18
CA GLN A 275 6.91 -1.36 19.44
C GLN A 275 6.41 -0.53 20.62
N GLU A 276 6.24 0.78 20.45
CA GLU A 276 5.77 1.68 21.51
C GLU A 276 4.37 1.31 22.02
N VAL A 277 3.49 0.85 21.12
CA VAL A 277 2.16 0.35 21.50
C VAL A 277 2.16 -1.11 21.96
N GLY A 278 3.32 -1.76 22.03
CA GLY A 278 3.48 -3.13 22.51
C GLY A 278 3.04 -4.22 21.51
N ALA A 279 2.98 -3.89 20.22
CA ALA A 279 2.58 -4.81 19.16
C ALA A 279 3.73 -5.63 18.56
N LEU A 280 5.00 -5.39 18.93
CA LEU A 280 6.15 -6.19 18.51
C LEU A 280 6.66 -7.10 19.65
N THR A 281 7.61 -7.98 19.33
CA THR A 281 8.23 -8.94 20.26
C THR A 281 8.68 -8.27 21.57
N PRO A 282 8.10 -8.66 22.72
CA PRO A 282 8.40 -8.01 24.00
C PRO A 282 9.80 -8.38 24.50
N GLY A 283 10.40 -7.50 25.33
CA GLY A 283 11.69 -7.76 25.97
C GLY A 283 12.91 -7.54 25.06
N VAL A 284 12.72 -7.12 23.81
CA VAL A 284 13.80 -6.83 22.86
C VAL A 284 13.82 -5.33 22.52
N PRO A 285 14.97 -4.63 22.64
CA PRO A 285 15.08 -3.21 22.26
C PRO A 285 14.81 -2.98 20.76
N TYR A 286 14.31 -1.80 20.38
CA TYR A 286 13.97 -1.49 18.98
C TYR A 286 15.14 -1.75 18.03
N ALA A 287 16.33 -1.27 18.40
CA ALA A 287 17.51 -1.35 17.56
C ALA A 287 17.84 -2.81 17.18
N GLU A 288 17.64 -3.74 18.12
CA GLU A 288 17.83 -5.17 17.87
C GLU A 288 16.70 -5.76 17.03
N LEU A 289 15.44 -5.39 17.27
CA LEU A 289 14.32 -5.77 16.40
C LEU A 289 14.54 -5.28 14.96
N HIS A 290 15.02 -4.06 14.79
CA HIS A 290 15.26 -3.45 13.50
C HIS A 290 16.43 -4.15 12.76
N ASP A 291 17.56 -4.34 13.43
CA ASP A 291 18.73 -5.02 12.86
C ASP A 291 18.40 -6.46 12.46
N LYS A 292 17.86 -7.26 13.39
CA LYS A 292 17.49 -8.65 13.14
C LYS A 292 16.26 -8.80 12.24
N GLY A 293 15.40 -7.80 12.21
CA GLY A 293 14.20 -7.77 11.37
C GLY A 293 14.53 -7.57 9.90
N ARG A 294 15.73 -7.09 9.53
CA ARG A 294 16.13 -6.92 8.13
C ARG A 294 16.29 -8.28 7.45
N ILE A 295 15.36 -8.62 6.55
CA ILE A 295 15.30 -9.93 5.88
C ILE A 295 15.99 -9.95 4.52
N THR A 296 16.30 -8.78 3.95
CA THR A 296 16.81 -8.63 2.57
C THR A 296 17.97 -9.56 2.26
N GLN A 297 19.01 -9.55 3.11
CA GLN A 297 20.20 -10.36 2.86
C GLN A 297 19.89 -11.86 2.94
N ARG A 298 19.06 -12.29 3.91
CA ARG A 298 18.63 -13.68 4.03
C ARG A 298 17.81 -14.15 2.84
N ALA A 299 16.97 -13.29 2.28
CA ALA A 299 16.22 -13.58 1.07
C ALA A 299 17.12 -13.71 -0.19
N LEU A 300 18.21 -12.96 -0.23
CA LEU A 300 19.21 -13.01 -1.32
C LEU A 300 20.12 -14.25 -1.20
N ASP A 301 20.45 -14.65 0.02
CA ASP A 301 21.32 -15.79 0.33
C ASP A 301 20.58 -17.14 0.32
N LEU A 302 19.31 -17.16 -0.10
CA LEU A 302 18.50 -18.37 -0.21
C LEU A 302 19.20 -19.43 -1.06
N GLY A 303 19.48 -20.59 -0.45
CA GLY A 303 20.07 -21.75 -1.11
C GLY A 303 19.07 -22.56 -1.92
N ASP A 304 19.61 -23.40 -2.82
CA ASP A 304 18.80 -24.33 -3.62
C ASP A 304 18.05 -25.32 -2.72
N GLY A 305 16.73 -25.41 -2.91
CA GLY A 305 15.86 -26.33 -2.16
C GLY A 305 15.41 -25.83 -0.79
N GLU A 306 15.83 -24.64 -0.37
CA GLU A 306 15.36 -24.04 0.89
C GLU A 306 13.97 -23.40 0.74
N HIS A 307 13.21 -23.38 1.84
CA HIS A 307 11.90 -22.74 1.91
C HIS A 307 12.04 -21.25 2.25
N PHE A 308 11.66 -20.38 1.30
CA PHE A 308 11.78 -18.93 1.41
C PHE A 308 11.23 -18.35 2.72
N SER A 309 9.99 -18.72 3.08
CA SER A 309 9.31 -18.24 4.29
C SER A 309 10.04 -18.60 5.58
N THR A 310 10.67 -19.77 5.63
CA THR A 310 11.48 -20.20 6.77
C THR A 310 12.77 -19.38 6.84
N VAL A 311 13.49 -19.25 5.72
CA VAL A 311 14.79 -18.55 5.66
C VAL A 311 14.68 -17.08 6.04
N ILE A 312 13.66 -16.36 5.56
CA ILE A 312 13.45 -14.95 5.90
C ILE A 312 13.06 -14.73 7.37
N ARG A 313 12.78 -15.77 8.15
CA ARG A 313 12.47 -15.68 9.58
C ARG A 313 13.62 -16.08 10.49
N GLN A 314 14.65 -16.75 9.96
CA GLN A 314 15.80 -17.15 10.77
C GLN A 314 16.45 -15.95 11.49
N GLY A 315 16.47 -16.02 12.82
CA GLY A 315 17.04 -14.98 13.69
C GLY A 315 16.14 -13.77 13.94
N VAL A 316 14.92 -13.72 13.38
CA VAL A 316 13.94 -12.66 13.67
C VAL A 316 13.33 -12.91 15.06
N PRO A 317 13.44 -11.97 16.02
CA PRO A 317 12.90 -12.17 17.35
C PRO A 317 11.39 -12.44 17.34
N GLY A 318 10.94 -13.49 18.03
CA GLY A 318 9.53 -13.87 18.13
C GLY A 318 9.07 -14.91 17.10
N THR A 319 9.95 -15.34 16.19
CA THR A 319 9.67 -16.37 15.16
C THR A 319 10.22 -17.75 15.52
N GLU A 320 10.84 -17.91 16.70
CA GLU A 320 11.53 -19.14 17.11
C GLU A 320 10.59 -20.33 17.32
N GLN A 321 9.28 -20.07 17.44
CA GLN A 321 8.23 -21.08 17.62
C GLN A 321 7.58 -21.49 16.29
N ASP A 322 7.97 -20.88 15.17
CA ASP A 322 7.42 -21.24 13.87
C ASP A 322 7.91 -22.63 13.46
N PRO A 323 7.11 -23.41 12.71
CA PRO A 323 7.58 -24.66 12.12
C PRO A 323 8.82 -24.39 11.26
N GLN A 324 9.93 -25.05 11.58
CA GLN A 324 11.17 -24.97 10.79
C GLN A 324 11.11 -25.87 9.56
#